data_AF-A0A0Q5QNA4-F1
#
_entry.id   AF-A0A0Q5QNA4-F1
#
_cell.length_a   1.000
_cell.length_b   1.000
_cell.length_c   1.000
_cell.angle_alpha   90.00
_cell.angle_beta   90.00
_cell.angle_gamma   90.00
#
_symmetry.space_group_name_H-M   'P 1'
#
loop_
_entity.id
_entity.type
_entity.pdbx_description
1 polymer ?
#
loop_
_entity_poly.entity_id
_entity_poly.type
_entity_poly.pdbx_seq_one_letter_code
_entity_poly.pdbx_strand_id
1 'polypeptide(L)'
;MNRLSEATGIHVSTISRIVKGQNVKGPTKDVVTQLAQALGKPAREVGGWIDAAWAKLEPYTPPAAADLMTNEQRAAVDSIIRAFATANRAAADDVKASVALGRAIATKAPARRAQSRTGPTDERG
;
A
#
# COMPACT_ATOMS: atom_id res chain seq x y z
N MET A 1 -0.60 13.96 26.27
CA MET A 1 0.21 13.87 25.04
C MET A 1 0.76 12.46 24.93
N ASN A 2 0.68 11.79 23.78
CA ASN A 2 1.10 10.38 23.63
C ASN A 2 2.56 10.33 23.14
N ARG A 3 3.45 9.63 23.84
CA ARG A 3 4.90 9.56 23.55
C ARG A 3 5.23 9.17 22.10
N LEU A 4 4.38 8.33 21.51
CA LEU A 4 4.54 7.88 20.13
C LEU A 4 4.25 8.97 19.08
N SER A 5 3.38 9.92 19.42
CA SER A 5 3.05 11.07 18.56
C SER A 5 4.18 12.09 18.55
N GLU A 6 4.82 12.31 19.70
CA GLU A 6 5.99 13.18 19.83
C GLU A 6 7.22 12.61 19.11
N ALA A 7 7.44 11.30 19.21
CA ALA A 7 8.57 10.62 18.58
C ALA A 7 8.48 10.53 17.05
N THR A 8 7.26 10.61 16.48
CA THR A 8 7.04 10.42 15.05
C THR A 8 6.55 11.68 14.33
N GLY A 9 6.11 12.70 15.06
CA GLY A 9 5.40 13.86 14.49
C GLY A 9 4.02 13.51 13.91
N ILE A 10 3.56 12.27 14.06
CA ILE A 10 2.28 11.81 13.54
C ILE A 10 1.20 12.08 14.60
N HIS A 11 0.09 12.68 14.17
CA HIS A 11 -1.03 12.94 15.07
C HIS A 11 -1.62 11.64 15.64
N VAL A 12 -1.98 11.65 16.93
CA VAL A 12 -2.45 10.47 17.68
C VAL A 12 -3.65 9.77 17.02
N SER A 13 -4.55 10.54 16.40
CA SER A 13 -5.70 9.98 15.67
C SER A 13 -5.31 9.20 14.42
N THR A 14 -4.23 9.59 13.74
CA THR A 14 -3.67 8.87 12.59
C THR A 14 -3.00 7.58 13.05
N ILE A 15 -2.22 7.63 14.13
CA ILE A 15 -1.63 6.43 14.76
C ILE A 15 -2.74 5.45 15.16
N SER A 16 -3.81 5.92 15.82
CA SER A 16 -4.91 5.05 16.23
C SER A 16 -5.66 4.42 15.06
N ARG A 17 -5.77 5.11 13.91
CA ARG A 17 -6.40 4.56 12.70
C ARG A 17 -5.51 3.50 12.04
N ILE A 18 -4.20 3.76 11.97
CA ILE A 18 -3.19 2.82 11.46
C ILE A 18 -3.18 1.53 12.28
N VAL A 19 -3.11 1.64 13.62
CA VAL A 19 -3.12 0.48 14.52
C VAL A 19 -4.42 -0.32 14.42
N LYS A 20 -5.54 0.34 14.12
CA LYS A 20 -6.85 -0.31 13.96
C LYS A 20 -7.13 -0.81 12.54
N GLY A 21 -6.18 -0.65 11.60
CA GLY A 21 -6.37 -1.01 10.18
C GLY A 21 -7.49 -0.24 9.49
N GLN A 22 -7.89 0.93 10.03
CA GLN A 22 -9.03 1.69 9.54
C GLN A 22 -8.58 2.81 8.61
N ASN A 23 -8.97 2.70 7.34
CA ASN A 23 -8.99 3.77 6.34
C ASN A 23 -7.66 4.52 6.20
N VAL A 24 -6.70 3.86 5.55
CA VAL A 24 -5.49 4.53 5.12
C VAL A 24 -5.38 4.33 3.61
N LYS A 25 -5.79 5.35 2.84
CA LYS A 25 -5.18 5.58 1.53
C LYS A 25 -3.68 5.57 1.81
N GLY A 26 -3.01 4.48 1.44
CA GLY A 26 -1.86 3.90 2.15
C GLY A 26 -0.92 4.94 2.77
N PRO A 27 -0.57 4.81 4.06
CA PRO A 27 0.39 5.72 4.65
C PRO A 27 1.69 5.55 3.89
N THR A 28 2.31 6.67 3.51
CA THR A 28 3.56 6.69 2.77
C THR A 28 4.59 5.83 3.50
N LYS A 29 5.48 5.15 2.76
CA LYS A 29 6.55 4.29 3.32
C LYS A 29 7.25 4.93 4.53
N ASP A 30 7.47 6.24 4.47
CA ASP A 30 8.11 7.04 5.52
C ASP A 30 7.36 7.00 6.86
N VAL A 31 6.02 7.02 6.83
CA VAL A 31 5.16 6.95 8.02
C VAL A 31 5.29 5.59 8.72
N VAL A 32 5.36 4.51 7.93
CA VAL A 32 5.55 3.15 8.47
C VAL A 32 6.95 2.98 9.05
N THR A 33 7.98 3.50 8.37
CA THR A 33 9.36 3.46 8.86
C THR A 33 9.53 4.26 10.15
N GLN A 34 8.97 5.46 10.25
CA GLN A 34 9.00 6.27 11.47
C GLN A 34 8.28 5.56 12.63
N LEU A 35 7.14 4.94 12.36
CA LEU A 35 6.38 4.22 13.38
C LEU A 35 7.10 2.95 13.85
N ALA A 36 7.75 2.22 12.93
CA ALA A 36 8.57 1.05 13.23
C ALA A 36 9.79 1.40 14.11
N GLN A 37 10.49 2.49 13.77
CA GLN A 37 11.61 3.00 14.55
C GLN A 37 11.18 3.42 15.96
N ALA A 38 10.07 4.18 16.07
CA ALA A 38 9.58 4.64 17.36
C ALA A 38 9.03 3.52 18.25
N LEU A 39 8.55 2.42 17.65
CA LEU A 39 8.05 1.25 18.36
C LEU A 39 9.12 0.18 18.63
N GLY A 40 10.32 0.33 18.07
CA GLY A 40 11.37 -0.70 18.12
C GLY A 40 10.93 -2.04 17.47
N LYS A 41 9.99 -1.99 16.53
CA LYS A 41 9.41 -3.16 15.87
C LYS A 41 9.86 -3.24 14.42
N PRO A 42 9.94 -4.44 13.82
CA PRO A 42 10.18 -4.58 12.40
C PRO A 42 9.10 -3.84 11.59
N ALA A 43 9.51 -3.09 10.57
CA ALA A 43 8.57 -2.38 9.69
C ALA A 43 7.56 -3.32 8.99
N ARG A 44 7.89 -4.61 8.88
CA ARG A 44 6.98 -5.67 8.43
C ARG A 44 5.80 -5.89 9.37
N GLU A 45 6.06 -5.94 10.67
CA GLU A 45 5.03 -6.16 11.69
C GLU A 45 4.07 -4.97 11.70
N VAL A 46 4.61 -3.76 11.66
CA VAL A 46 3.84 -2.51 11.62
C VAL A 46 3.11 -2.34 10.28
N GLY A 47 3.74 -2.69 9.16
CA GLY A 47 3.13 -2.65 7.83
C GLY A 47 1.99 -3.67 7.66
N GLY A 48 2.10 -4.82 8.34
CA GLY A 48 1.06 -5.84 8.39
C GLY A 48 -0.23 -5.39 9.08
N TRP A 49 -0.20 -4.31 9.87
CA TRP A 49 -1.40 -3.71 10.48
C TRP A 49 -2.23 -2.90 9.49
N ILE A 50 -1.67 -2.57 8.33
CA ILE A 50 -2.21 -1.55 7.43
C ILE A 50 -2.70 -2.15 6.12
N ASP A 51 -1.94 -3.09 5.55
CA ASP A 51 -2.42 -4.08 4.57
C ASP A 51 -1.30 -5.08 4.22
N ALA A 52 -1.64 -6.32 3.87
CA ALA A 52 -0.70 -7.39 3.51
C ALA A 52 0.13 -7.08 2.25
N ALA A 53 -0.30 -6.11 1.42
CA ALA A 53 0.36 -5.72 0.18
C ALA A 53 1.65 -4.90 0.37
N TRP A 54 1.92 -4.37 1.57
CA TRP A 54 3.03 -3.45 1.86
C TRP A 54 4.29 -4.11 2.42
N ALA A 55 4.25 -5.40 2.71
CA ALA A 55 5.47 -6.17 2.80
C ALA A 55 6.09 -6.21 1.40
N LYS A 56 6.82 -5.14 1.02
CA LYS A 56 7.80 -5.19 -0.07
C LYS A 56 8.71 -6.35 0.29
N LEU A 57 8.42 -7.50 -0.32
CA LEU A 57 9.15 -8.74 -0.10
C LEU A 57 10.62 -8.40 -0.32
N GLU A 58 11.41 -8.55 0.74
CA GLU A 58 12.86 -8.58 0.57
C GLU A 58 13.19 -9.67 -0.45
N PRO A 59 14.28 -9.50 -1.22
CA PRO A 59 14.73 -10.53 -2.15
C PRO A 59 14.74 -11.89 -1.45
N TYR A 60 14.01 -12.86 -2.02
CA TYR A 60 13.94 -14.20 -1.45
C TYR A 60 15.35 -14.77 -1.37
N THR A 61 15.81 -14.99 -0.15
CA THR A 61 17.08 -15.67 0.11
C THR A 61 16.74 -17.11 0.53
N PRO A 62 17.19 -18.12 -0.22
CA PRO A 62 16.92 -19.51 0.14
C PRO A 62 17.52 -19.83 1.51
N PRO A 63 16.87 -20.68 2.32
CA PRO A 63 17.38 -21.06 3.63
C PRO A 63 18.67 -21.90 3.48
N ALA A 64 19.54 -21.90 4.50
CA ALA A 64 20.79 -22.67 4.49
C ALA A 64 20.59 -24.17 4.20
N ALA A 65 19.44 -24.74 4.55
CA ALA A 65 19.09 -26.12 4.23
C ALA A 65 19.03 -26.40 2.71
N ALA A 66 18.82 -25.37 1.88
CA ALA A 66 18.89 -25.50 0.43
C ALA A 66 20.29 -25.92 -0.04
N ASP A 67 21.33 -25.73 0.77
CA ASP A 67 22.69 -26.15 0.43
C ASP A 67 22.85 -27.67 0.33
N LEU A 68 22.00 -28.41 1.02
CA LEU A 68 21.99 -29.87 1.02
C LEU A 68 21.29 -30.47 -0.21
N MET A 69 20.62 -29.64 -1.02
CA MET A 69 19.87 -30.11 -2.17
C MET A 69 20.78 -30.51 -3.32
N THR A 70 20.44 -31.61 -3.99
CA THR A 70 21.06 -32.01 -5.26
C THR A 70 20.73 -31.00 -6.36
N ASN A 71 21.53 -31.01 -7.44
CA ASN A 71 21.30 -30.13 -8.58
C ASN A 71 19.90 -30.30 -9.20
N GLU A 72 19.40 -31.54 -9.26
CA GLU A 72 18.06 -31.84 -9.79
C GLU A 72 16.94 -31.27 -8.90
N GLN A 73 17.09 -31.40 -7.57
CA GLN A 73 16.15 -30.82 -6.62
C GLN A 73 16.14 -29.29 -6.69
N ARG A 74 17.31 -28.66 -6.85
CA ARG A 74 17.40 -27.20 -7.02
C ARG A 74 16.70 -26.74 -8.30
N ALA A 75 16.96 -27.43 -9.41
CA ALA A 75 16.30 -27.14 -10.69
C ALA A 75 14.76 -27.23 -10.60
N ALA A 76 14.24 -28.21 -9.85
CA ALA A 76 12.81 -28.35 -9.61
C ALA A 76 12.24 -27.17 -8.80
N VAL A 77 12.90 -26.77 -7.71
CA VAL A 77 12.49 -25.62 -6.89
C VAL A 77 12.56 -24.31 -7.70
N ASP A 78 13.60 -24.11 -8.48
CA ASP A 78 13.75 -22.93 -9.34
C ASP A 78 12.63 -22.87 -10.40
N SER A 79 12.22 -24.02 -10.93
CA SER A 79 11.08 -24.11 -11.85
C SER A 79 9.77 -23.67 -11.19
N ILE A 80 9.50 -24.13 -9.96
CA ILE A 80 8.32 -23.74 -9.19
C ILE A 80 8.33 -22.23 -8.91
N ILE A 81 9.46 -21.69 -8.46
CA ILE A 81 9.62 -20.25 -8.20
C ILE A 81 9.33 -19.45 -9.48
N ARG A 82 9.85 -19.89 -10.62
CA ARG A 82 9.62 -19.25 -11.92
C ARG A 82 8.14 -19.29 -12.32
N ALA A 83 7.45 -20.40 -12.09
CA ALA A 83 6.02 -20.52 -12.37
C ALA A 83 5.21 -19.51 -11.54
N PHE A 84 5.47 -19.42 -10.23
CA PHE A 84 4.81 -18.44 -9.35
C PHE A 84 5.11 -17.00 -9.76
N ALA A 85 6.37 -16.67 -10.04
CA ALA A 85 6.75 -15.33 -10.46
C ALA A 85 6.08 -14.92 -11.77
N THR A 86 5.93 -15.85 -12.72
CA THR A 86 5.27 -15.60 -14.01
C THR A 86 3.78 -15.34 -13.81
N ALA A 87 3.09 -16.18 -13.04
CA ALA A 87 1.66 -16.01 -12.74
C ALA A 87 1.38 -14.68 -12.02
N ASN A 88 2.20 -14.36 -11.02
CA ASN A 88 2.04 -13.12 -10.26
C ASN A 88 2.32 -11.87 -11.11
N ARG A 89 3.27 -11.94 -12.05
CA ARG A 89 3.53 -10.84 -12.98
C ARG A 89 2.33 -10.59 -13.90
N ALA A 90 1.75 -11.66 -14.46
CA ALA A 90 0.57 -11.55 -15.30
C ALA A 90 -0.60 -10.89 -14.54
N ALA A 91 -0.88 -11.37 -13.32
CA ALA A 91 -1.92 -10.77 -12.47
C ALA A 91 -1.65 -9.29 -12.14
N ALA A 92 -0.40 -8.93 -11.86
CA ALA A 92 -0.03 -7.54 -11.58
C ALA A 92 -0.19 -6.62 -12.80
N ASP A 93 0.08 -7.14 -14.00
CA ASP A 93 -0.05 -6.37 -15.25
C ASP A 93 -1.52 -6.18 -15.64
N ASP A 94 -2.40 -7.15 -15.40
CA ASP A 94 -3.86 -7.01 -15.57
C ASP A 94 -4.44 -5.92 -14.65
N VAL A 95 -4.00 -5.88 -13.39
CA VAL A 95 -4.38 -4.84 -12.44
C VAL A 95 -3.91 -3.46 -12.91
N LYS A 96 -2.68 -3.34 -13.43
CA LYS A 96 -2.20 -2.06 -13.99
C LYS A 96 -3.03 -1.64 -15.20
N ALA A 97 -3.36 -2.56 -16.10
CA ALA A 97 -4.14 -2.27 -17.30
C ALA A 97 -5.55 -1.77 -16.94
N SER A 98 -6.23 -2.41 -15.98
CA SER A 98 -7.55 -1.99 -15.51
C SER A 98 -7.52 -0.62 -14.82
N VAL A 99 -6.50 -0.33 -14.00
CA VAL A 99 -6.31 0.99 -13.38
C VAL A 99 -6.04 2.08 -14.43
N ALA A 100 -5.21 1.80 -15.44
CA ALA A 100 -4.93 2.72 -16.53
C ALA A 100 -6.20 3.04 -17.34
N LEU A 101 -7.01 2.02 -17.63
CA LEU A 101 -8.29 2.16 -18.31
C LEU A 101 -9.27 3.02 -17.47
N GLY A 102 -9.39 2.76 -16.17
CA GLY A 102 -10.21 3.55 -15.26
C GLY A 102 -9.81 5.02 -15.22
N ARG A 103 -8.51 5.32 -15.23
CA ARG A 103 -7.99 6.70 -15.33
C ARG A 103 -8.35 7.37 -16.66
N ALA A 104 -8.19 6.66 -17.78
CA ALA A 104 -8.51 7.19 -19.10
C ALA A 104 -10.00 7.55 -19.24
N ILE A 105 -10.89 6.73 -18.69
CA ILE A 105 -12.34 6.98 -18.67
C ILE A 105 -12.66 8.20 -17.79
N ALA A 106 -12.05 8.31 -16.60
CA ALA A 106 -12.25 9.44 -15.70
C ALA A 106 -11.80 10.78 -16.30
N THR A 107 -10.71 10.80 -17.07
CA THR A 107 -10.22 12.01 -17.75
C THR A 107 -11.06 12.44 -18.95
N LYS A 108 -11.95 11.57 -19.45
CA LYS A 108 -12.84 11.86 -20.59
C LYS A 108 -14.25 12.33 -20.20
N ALA A 109 -14.56 12.41 -18.90
CA ALA A 109 -15.85 12.91 -18.43
C ALA A 109 -15.98 14.42 -18.72
N PRO A 110 -17.04 14.89 -19.42
CA PRO A 110 -17.19 16.29 -19.75
C PRO A 110 -17.44 17.12 -18.49
N ALA A 111 -16.78 18.27 -18.40
CA ALA A 111 -16.97 19.26 -17.34
C ALA A 111 -18.46 19.63 -17.22
N ARG A 112 -19.15 19.05 -16.23
CA ARG A 112 -20.52 19.43 -15.88
C ARG A 112 -20.49 20.81 -15.21
N ARG A 113 -20.59 21.82 -16.08
CA ARG A 113 -21.20 23.15 -15.89
C ARG A 113 -21.53 23.49 -14.43
N ALA A 114 -20.60 24.19 -13.76
CA ALA A 114 -20.90 24.99 -12.59
C ALA A 114 -21.82 26.15 -13.03
N GLN A 115 -23.13 25.98 -12.90
CA GLN A 115 -24.11 27.05 -12.93
C GLN A 115 -24.81 27.11 -11.57
N SER A 116 -24.07 27.54 -10.55
CA SER A 116 -24.62 28.17 -9.36
C SER A 116 -24.38 29.68 -9.48
N ARG A 117 -25.11 30.31 -10.40
CA ARG A 117 -25.22 31.77 -10.45
C ARG A 117 -26.35 32.19 -9.51
N THR A 118 -25.94 32.82 -8.42
CA THR A 118 -26.50 34.05 -7.83
C THR A 118 -27.94 34.04 -7.31
N GLY A 119 -28.09 34.14 -5.99
CA GLY A 119 -29.19 34.88 -5.37
C GLY A 119 -29.16 36.35 -5.76
N PRO A 120 -30.28 37.08 -5.55
CA PRO A 120 -30.37 37.85 -4.32
C PRO A 120 -31.71 37.66 -3.60
N THR A 121 -31.63 37.54 -2.29
CA THR A 121 -32.75 37.77 -1.38
C THR A 121 -32.91 39.29 -1.30
N ASP A 122 -33.98 39.84 -1.89
CA ASP A 122 -34.33 41.24 -1.74
C ASP A 122 -35.19 41.39 -0.48
N GLU A 123 -34.61 42.02 0.53
CA GLU A 123 -35.33 42.66 1.62
C GLU A 123 -35.83 44.03 1.16
N ARG A 124 -37.15 44.24 1.12
CA ARG A 124 -37.87 45.47 1.55
C ARG A 124 -39.29 45.55 0.98
N GLY A 125 -40.25 45.93 1.82
CA GLY A 125 -41.53 46.54 1.42
C GLY A 125 -42.74 45.92 2.08
#